data_AF-A0A519TK41-F1
#
_entry.id   AF-A0A519TK41-F1
#
_cell.length_a   1.000
_cell.length_b   1.000
_cell.length_c   1.000
_cell.angle_alpha   90.00
_cell.angle_beta   90.00
_cell.angle_gamma   90.00
#
_symmetry.space_group_name_H-M   'P 1'
#
loop_
_entity.id
_entity.type
_entity.pdbx_description
1 polymer ?
#
loop_
_entity_poly.entity_id
_entity_poly.type
_entity_poly.pdbx_seq_one_letter_code
_entity_poly.pdbx_strand_id
1 'polypeptide(L)'
;RDYKSLEKGKMSRHFQFEAGMSLTGTNADTRITVKLSEEGPALITLYNEITGNNLPGGTLGNNTTAAKALKLVAKELLQNKGKALVVAGSNDVATQTLVNAINVAIGSYGTTIDLDNPNKRYEGNDQEFAELINEINRNEVGAIFFLNSNPVYDAVNGNAFAEALAKVPTKISFSDRVDETSDNCDAVAITPNYLESWGDANTYEGYYSIVQPTINPVFNSRQAEQSLLIWSDNAVQDYYQYVRNNWEKNILPSVGKTWNEVLQLGVVNATAKTAGAYTFGLSLGDVASAIVNGSKAFAKANGKDALELQVYESIPMRDGKHANNAFLQELPDPVSKVTWDNYIALAPKQVEKLGLKEFDILSVKGENGYTIELPILVQPGQAMGTASIALGYGRTKVGKAGDNVGKNAFPFVTVSNGTLKYATTVSVSATGGREELAQTQTHYSFEGRNIIRETTLKDYLKDPAAGSGNHHKHKVYDLWTTDKHEMVGNNWVMAIDLNACTGCGSCIVACNVENNIPVVGKDEVRKRREMHWLRIDRYYSYNQEPTAHAEAGHGGHDAGSNAVTKEKEIAHLEENQMNNVSVVHQPMMCQH
;
A
#
# COMPACT_ATOMS: atom_id res chain seq x y z
N ARG A 1 1.34 -17.98 2.65
CA ARG A 1 2.48 -18.43 1.83
C ARG A 1 3.62 -18.62 2.79
N ASP A 2 3.69 -19.78 3.42
CA ASP A 2 4.64 -20.06 4.49
C ASP A 2 5.10 -21.52 4.38
N TYR A 3 6.12 -21.86 5.17
CA TYR A 3 6.64 -23.23 5.24
C TYR A 3 5.53 -24.29 5.50
N LYS A 4 4.50 -23.97 6.29
CA LYS A 4 3.38 -24.88 6.57
C LYS A 4 2.55 -25.21 5.33
N SER A 5 2.35 -24.23 4.45
CA SER A 5 1.67 -24.47 3.16
C SER A 5 2.51 -25.34 2.22
N LEU A 6 3.83 -25.10 2.18
CA LEU A 6 4.79 -25.86 1.38
C LEU A 6 4.89 -27.33 1.81
N GLU A 7 4.90 -27.61 3.11
CA GLU A 7 4.86 -28.99 3.66
C GLU A 7 3.63 -29.76 3.19
N LYS A 8 2.51 -29.07 2.94
CA LYS A 8 1.27 -29.66 2.41
C LYS A 8 1.26 -29.74 0.88
N GLY A 9 2.37 -29.39 0.22
CA GLY A 9 2.51 -29.35 -1.23
C GLY A 9 1.58 -28.34 -1.91
N LYS A 10 1.17 -27.27 -1.20
CA LYS A 10 0.21 -26.28 -1.68
C LYS A 10 0.74 -24.87 -1.52
N MET A 11 0.43 -24.01 -2.48
CA MET A 11 0.74 -22.58 -2.41
C MET A 11 -0.41 -21.79 -3.02
N SER A 12 -0.80 -20.69 -2.38
CA SER A 12 -1.70 -19.72 -3.02
C SER A 12 -0.94 -19.05 -4.14
N ARG A 13 -1.53 -18.97 -5.34
CA ARG A 13 -0.96 -18.28 -6.49
C ARG A 13 -1.58 -16.88 -6.64
N HIS A 14 -0.76 -15.88 -6.92
CA HIS A 14 -1.14 -14.46 -6.98
C HIS A 14 -0.70 -13.88 -8.32
N PHE A 15 -1.69 -13.39 -9.06
CA PHE A 15 -1.51 -12.63 -10.28
C PHE A 15 -1.84 -11.17 -9.99
N GLN A 16 -0.87 -10.29 -10.20
CA GLN A 16 -1.04 -8.85 -10.02
C GLN A 16 -1.10 -8.18 -11.39
N PHE A 17 -2.16 -7.41 -11.64
CA PHE A 17 -2.24 -6.47 -12.76
C PHE A 17 -2.18 -5.07 -12.17
N GLU A 18 -1.21 -4.25 -12.56
CA GLU A 18 -1.05 -2.89 -12.03
C GLU A 18 -0.17 -2.01 -12.94
N ALA A 19 -0.31 -0.68 -12.79
CA ALA A 19 0.50 0.29 -13.51
C ALA A 19 1.84 0.59 -12.84
N GLY A 20 1.83 1.01 -11.57
CA GLY A 20 3.07 1.18 -10.79
C GLY A 20 3.48 -0.08 -10.06
N MET A 21 4.76 -0.22 -9.72
CA MET A 21 5.26 -1.32 -8.90
C MET A 21 4.83 -1.12 -7.44
N SER A 22 3.97 -1.99 -6.91
CA SER A 22 3.49 -1.94 -5.53
C SER A 22 4.13 -3.03 -4.65
N LEU A 23 4.02 -2.92 -3.32
CA LEU A 23 4.45 -3.99 -2.41
C LEU A 23 3.73 -5.32 -2.72
N THR A 24 2.44 -5.27 -3.04
CA THR A 24 1.65 -6.42 -3.48
C THR A 24 2.18 -7.03 -4.77
N GLY A 25 2.56 -6.19 -5.75
CA GLY A 25 3.17 -6.63 -7.01
C GLY A 25 4.55 -7.25 -6.82
N THR A 26 5.39 -6.70 -5.94
CA THR A 26 6.69 -7.31 -5.61
C THR A 26 6.58 -8.68 -4.95
N ASN A 27 5.41 -9.04 -4.41
CA ASN A 27 5.13 -10.33 -3.77
C ASN A 27 4.22 -11.25 -4.60
N ALA A 28 3.89 -10.86 -5.84
CA ALA A 28 3.11 -11.67 -6.77
C ALA A 28 3.98 -12.73 -7.46
N ASP A 29 3.41 -13.91 -7.76
CA ASP A 29 4.15 -14.91 -8.54
C ASP A 29 4.18 -14.54 -10.02
N THR A 30 3.20 -13.76 -10.46
CA THR A 30 3.15 -13.23 -11.81
C THR A 30 2.60 -11.82 -11.74
N ARG A 31 3.44 -10.86 -12.11
CA ARG A 31 3.05 -9.46 -12.22
C ARG A 31 2.95 -9.09 -13.70
N ILE A 32 1.83 -8.50 -14.09
CA ILE A 32 1.56 -8.05 -15.44
C ILE A 32 1.37 -6.54 -15.40
N THR A 33 2.25 -5.85 -16.11
CA THR A 33 2.18 -4.40 -16.26
C THR A 33 1.02 -4.02 -17.19
N VAL A 34 0.10 -3.20 -16.71
CA VAL A 34 -1.04 -2.65 -17.47
C VAL A 34 -1.13 -1.14 -17.22
N LYS A 35 -1.59 -0.36 -18.19
CA LYS A 35 -1.87 1.07 -17.96
C LYS A 35 -3.15 1.27 -17.13
N LEU A 36 -3.34 2.45 -16.56
CA LEU A 36 -4.57 2.79 -15.84
C LEU A 36 -5.78 2.75 -16.80
N SER A 37 -5.58 3.17 -18.05
CA SER A 37 -6.54 3.01 -19.15
C SER A 37 -6.84 1.56 -19.56
N GLU A 38 -6.01 0.60 -19.16
CA GLU A 38 -6.16 -0.82 -19.50
C GLU A 38 -6.82 -1.65 -18.39
N GLU A 39 -6.85 -1.16 -17.13
CA GLU A 39 -7.40 -1.89 -15.98
C GLU A 39 -8.88 -2.24 -16.15
N GLY A 40 -9.69 -1.28 -16.62
CA GLY A 40 -11.10 -1.49 -16.90
C GLY A 40 -11.36 -2.56 -17.97
N PRO A 41 -10.78 -2.42 -19.19
CA PRO A 41 -10.84 -3.44 -20.23
C PRO A 41 -10.30 -4.81 -19.78
N ALA A 42 -9.27 -4.86 -18.94
CA ALA A 42 -8.73 -6.11 -18.40
C ALA A 42 -9.77 -6.84 -17.53
N LEU A 43 -10.47 -6.09 -16.67
CA LEU A 43 -11.51 -6.66 -15.82
C LEU A 43 -12.71 -7.18 -16.61
N ILE A 44 -13.15 -6.44 -17.64
CA ILE A 44 -14.21 -6.89 -18.57
C ILE A 44 -13.78 -8.15 -19.30
N THR A 45 -12.52 -8.19 -19.78
CA THR A 45 -11.95 -9.38 -20.44
C THR A 45 -11.97 -10.58 -19.51
N LEU A 46 -11.54 -10.42 -18.25
CA LEU A 46 -11.56 -11.49 -17.26
C LEU A 46 -12.96 -12.02 -17.02
N TYR A 47 -13.95 -11.14 -16.85
CA TYR A 47 -15.35 -11.53 -16.68
C TYR A 47 -15.87 -12.34 -17.86
N ASN A 48 -15.60 -11.89 -19.10
CA ASN A 48 -16.04 -12.58 -20.31
C ASN A 48 -15.39 -13.97 -20.42
N GLU A 49 -14.09 -14.10 -20.14
CA GLU A 49 -13.37 -15.38 -20.17
C GLU A 49 -13.87 -16.35 -19.08
N ILE A 50 -14.29 -15.85 -17.91
CA ILE A 50 -14.82 -16.70 -16.82
C ILE A 50 -16.25 -17.17 -17.11
N THR A 51 -17.10 -16.29 -17.65
CA THR A 51 -18.55 -16.54 -17.76
C THR A 51 -18.99 -17.03 -19.13
N GLY A 52 -18.17 -16.82 -20.17
CA GLY A 52 -18.56 -17.02 -21.57
C GLY A 52 -19.49 -15.94 -22.11
N ASN A 53 -19.79 -14.89 -21.32
CA ASN A 53 -20.55 -13.73 -21.77
C ASN A 53 -19.71 -12.81 -22.66
N ASN A 54 -20.37 -11.85 -23.31
CA ASN A 54 -19.72 -10.90 -24.21
C ASN A 54 -20.09 -9.46 -23.83
N LEU A 55 -19.63 -9.01 -22.66
CA LEU A 55 -19.74 -7.60 -22.29
C LEU A 55 -18.83 -6.75 -23.21
N PRO A 56 -19.33 -5.63 -23.74
CA PRO A 56 -18.55 -4.75 -24.61
C PRO A 56 -17.39 -4.10 -23.86
N GLY A 57 -16.29 -3.79 -24.56
CA GLY A 57 -15.16 -3.03 -24.00
C GLY A 57 -14.00 -3.86 -23.43
N GLY A 58 -14.07 -5.19 -23.48
CA GLY A 58 -12.98 -6.09 -23.06
C GLY A 58 -11.91 -6.29 -24.13
N THR A 59 -11.17 -5.25 -24.51
CA THR A 59 -10.06 -5.36 -25.48
C THR A 59 -8.86 -4.54 -25.03
N LEU A 60 -7.72 -5.20 -24.86
CA LEU A 60 -6.47 -4.62 -24.33
C LEU A 60 -5.53 -4.07 -25.41
N GLY A 61 -6.09 -3.61 -26.53
CA GLY A 61 -5.32 -3.04 -27.65
C GLY A 61 -4.09 -3.88 -28.01
N ASN A 62 -2.90 -3.31 -27.79
CA ASN A 62 -1.61 -3.92 -28.12
C ASN A 62 -0.98 -4.73 -26.97
N ASN A 63 -1.56 -4.74 -25.76
CA ASN A 63 -1.02 -5.46 -24.60
C ASN A 63 -1.37 -6.96 -24.68
N THR A 64 -0.72 -7.66 -25.61
CA THR A 64 -0.97 -9.08 -25.87
C THR A 64 -0.57 -9.98 -24.71
N THR A 65 0.42 -9.57 -23.91
CA THR A 65 0.85 -10.28 -22.70
C THR A 65 -0.27 -10.31 -21.66
N ALA A 66 -0.89 -9.17 -21.37
CA ALA A 66 -2.02 -9.11 -20.45
C ALA A 66 -3.21 -9.92 -20.96
N ALA A 67 -3.55 -9.82 -22.25
CA ALA A 67 -4.63 -10.59 -22.85
C ALA A 67 -4.42 -12.12 -22.73
N LYS A 68 -3.19 -12.61 -22.95
CA LYS A 68 -2.84 -14.03 -22.76
C LYS A 68 -2.90 -14.44 -21.30
N ALA A 69 -2.40 -13.60 -20.39
CA ALA A 69 -2.42 -13.87 -18.95
C ALA A 69 -3.85 -13.98 -18.41
N LEU A 70 -4.76 -13.10 -18.83
CA LEU A 70 -6.16 -13.13 -18.37
C LEU A 70 -6.90 -14.41 -18.76
N LYS A 71 -6.61 -14.99 -19.93
CA LYS A 71 -7.14 -16.30 -20.34
C LYS A 71 -6.67 -17.43 -19.42
N LEU A 72 -5.38 -17.42 -19.06
CA LEU A 72 -4.83 -18.38 -18.11
C LEU A 72 -5.45 -18.21 -16.72
N VAL A 73 -5.53 -16.96 -16.24
CA VAL A 73 -6.09 -16.62 -14.93
C VAL A 73 -7.56 -17.04 -14.86
N ALA A 74 -8.38 -16.73 -15.87
CA ALA A 74 -9.78 -17.16 -15.92
C ALA A 74 -9.92 -18.68 -15.76
N LYS A 75 -9.08 -19.44 -16.48
CA LYS A 75 -9.05 -20.91 -16.36
C LYS A 75 -8.66 -21.36 -14.96
N GLU A 76 -7.63 -20.79 -14.36
CA GLU A 76 -7.17 -21.17 -13.01
C GLU A 76 -8.19 -20.80 -11.92
N LEU A 77 -8.86 -19.65 -12.04
CA LEU A 77 -9.96 -19.25 -11.15
C LEU A 77 -11.15 -20.22 -11.24
N LEU A 78 -11.54 -20.61 -12.46
CA LEU A 78 -12.60 -21.60 -12.69
C LEU A 78 -12.24 -23.01 -12.19
N GLN A 79 -10.96 -23.39 -12.24
CA GLN A 79 -10.49 -24.68 -11.69
C GLN A 79 -10.50 -24.69 -10.16
N ASN A 80 -10.44 -23.53 -9.52
CA ASN A 80 -10.38 -23.37 -8.06
C ASN A 80 -11.63 -22.69 -7.48
N LYS A 81 -12.80 -22.95 -8.07
CA LYS A 81 -14.09 -22.40 -7.60
C LYS A 81 -14.28 -22.58 -6.09
N GLY A 82 -14.73 -21.51 -5.44
CA GLY A 82 -14.91 -21.44 -3.99
C GLY A 82 -13.63 -21.34 -3.15
N LYS A 83 -12.44 -21.31 -3.79
CA LYS A 83 -11.13 -21.16 -3.13
C LYS A 83 -10.25 -20.11 -3.83
N ALA A 84 -10.86 -19.28 -4.65
CA ALA A 84 -10.23 -18.24 -5.44
C ALA A 84 -10.95 -16.91 -5.18
N LEU A 85 -10.28 -15.81 -5.49
CA LEU A 85 -10.76 -14.45 -5.22
C LEU A 85 -10.17 -13.51 -6.28
N VAL A 86 -10.97 -12.56 -6.73
CA VAL A 86 -10.55 -11.39 -7.51
C VAL A 86 -10.75 -10.15 -6.63
N VAL A 87 -9.73 -9.28 -6.56
CA VAL A 87 -9.77 -8.01 -5.82
C VAL A 87 -9.37 -6.90 -6.77
N ALA A 88 -10.01 -5.72 -6.63
CA ALA A 88 -9.56 -4.49 -7.27
C ALA A 88 -9.35 -3.40 -6.21
N GLY A 89 -8.19 -2.75 -6.22
CA GLY A 89 -7.87 -1.60 -5.37
C GLY A 89 -8.46 -0.28 -5.88
N SER A 90 -9.66 -0.30 -6.46
CA SER A 90 -10.30 0.86 -7.08
C SER A 90 -11.45 1.39 -6.23
N ASN A 91 -11.50 2.70 -5.99
CA ASN A 91 -12.66 3.38 -5.41
C ASN A 91 -13.66 3.76 -6.53
N ASP A 92 -14.17 2.75 -7.24
CA ASP A 92 -15.17 2.91 -8.30
C ASP A 92 -16.28 1.86 -8.19
N VAL A 93 -17.53 2.32 -8.08
CA VAL A 93 -18.69 1.45 -7.88
C VAL A 93 -18.88 0.49 -9.06
N ALA A 94 -18.63 0.91 -10.30
CA ALA A 94 -18.80 0.03 -11.46
C ALA A 94 -17.72 -1.04 -11.50
N THR A 95 -16.45 -0.68 -11.24
CA THR A 95 -15.35 -1.65 -11.09
C THR A 95 -15.66 -2.66 -9.99
N GLN A 96 -16.01 -2.22 -8.78
CA GLN A 96 -16.33 -3.11 -7.66
C GLN A 96 -17.55 -3.99 -7.95
N THR A 97 -18.57 -3.46 -8.63
CA THR A 97 -19.75 -4.23 -9.06
C THR A 97 -19.36 -5.38 -10.00
N LEU A 98 -18.46 -5.13 -10.96
CA LEU A 98 -17.99 -6.18 -11.87
C LEU A 98 -17.10 -7.21 -11.15
N VAL A 99 -16.24 -6.78 -10.22
CA VAL A 99 -15.47 -7.69 -9.34
C VAL A 99 -16.41 -8.60 -8.54
N ASN A 100 -17.49 -8.04 -7.98
CA ASN A 100 -18.49 -8.82 -7.27
C ASN A 100 -19.16 -9.85 -8.17
N ALA A 101 -19.50 -9.48 -9.41
CA ALA A 101 -20.06 -10.42 -10.39
C ALA A 101 -19.08 -11.57 -10.72
N ILE A 102 -17.78 -11.26 -10.87
CA ILE A 102 -16.74 -12.27 -11.07
C ILE A 102 -16.64 -13.22 -9.86
N ASN A 103 -16.58 -12.66 -8.65
CA ASN A 103 -16.47 -13.45 -7.42
C ASN A 103 -17.70 -14.33 -7.17
N VAL A 104 -18.91 -13.90 -7.58
CA VAL A 104 -20.09 -14.78 -7.61
C VAL A 104 -19.92 -15.89 -8.65
N ALA A 105 -19.45 -15.59 -9.86
CA ALA A 105 -19.28 -16.58 -10.93
C ALA A 105 -18.26 -17.68 -10.60
N ILE A 106 -17.23 -17.35 -9.82
CA ILE A 106 -16.22 -18.32 -9.32
C ILE A 106 -16.58 -18.90 -7.94
N GLY A 107 -17.73 -18.52 -7.38
CA GLY A 107 -18.28 -19.10 -6.14
C GLY A 107 -17.56 -18.69 -4.86
N SER A 108 -16.93 -17.51 -4.80
CA SER A 108 -16.15 -17.05 -3.64
C SER A 108 -17.01 -16.64 -2.44
N TYR A 109 -18.26 -16.21 -2.66
CA TYR A 109 -19.16 -15.76 -1.59
C TYR A 109 -19.66 -16.93 -0.74
N GLY A 110 -19.55 -16.78 0.58
CA GLY A 110 -19.88 -17.82 1.57
C GLY A 110 -18.75 -18.82 1.84
N THR A 111 -17.62 -18.72 1.13
CA THR A 111 -16.43 -19.57 1.38
C THR A 111 -15.17 -18.76 1.61
N THR A 112 -14.86 -17.83 0.71
CA THR A 112 -13.65 -16.99 0.73
C THR A 112 -14.00 -15.54 1.07
N ILE A 113 -15.17 -15.07 0.65
CA ILE A 113 -15.73 -13.76 0.95
C ILE A 113 -16.90 -13.93 1.92
N ASP A 114 -16.85 -13.18 3.01
CA ASP A 114 -17.87 -13.13 4.05
C ASP A 114 -18.43 -11.70 4.14
N LEU A 115 -19.73 -11.55 3.92
CA LEU A 115 -20.44 -10.27 4.05
C LEU A 115 -21.23 -10.17 5.37
N ASP A 116 -21.37 -11.27 6.10
CA ASP A 116 -22.10 -11.32 7.38
C ASP A 116 -21.21 -10.92 8.55
N ASN A 117 -19.89 -11.05 8.39
CA ASN A 117 -18.88 -10.57 9.34
C ASN A 117 -17.97 -9.48 8.72
N PRO A 118 -18.51 -8.32 8.34
CA PRO A 118 -17.78 -7.31 7.57
C PRO A 118 -16.66 -6.64 8.38
N ASN A 119 -15.70 -6.09 7.64
CA ASN A 119 -14.70 -5.15 8.14
C ASN A 119 -15.30 -3.74 8.22
N LYS A 120 -15.16 -3.07 9.37
CA LYS A 120 -15.75 -1.75 9.68
C LYS A 120 -14.73 -0.60 9.67
N ARG A 121 -13.53 -0.83 9.14
CA ARG A 121 -12.45 0.16 9.18
C ARG A 121 -12.63 1.31 8.19
N TYR A 122 -13.53 1.16 7.22
CA TYR A 122 -13.81 2.14 6.17
C TYR A 122 -15.32 2.22 5.93
N GLU A 123 -15.95 3.26 6.47
CA GLU A 123 -17.40 3.53 6.33
C GLU A 123 -17.67 4.98 5.89
N GLY A 124 -16.68 5.63 5.26
CA GLY A 124 -16.80 6.99 4.74
C GLY A 124 -17.62 7.06 3.45
N ASN A 125 -18.16 8.23 3.13
CA ASN A 125 -18.94 8.49 1.93
C ASN A 125 -18.48 9.78 1.23
N ASP A 126 -17.86 9.63 0.05
CA ASP A 126 -17.34 10.74 -0.76
C ASP A 126 -18.44 11.73 -1.19
N GLN A 127 -19.66 11.24 -1.44
CA GLN A 127 -20.79 12.09 -1.83
C GLN A 127 -21.29 12.94 -0.66
N GLU A 128 -21.36 12.37 0.54
CA GLU A 128 -21.74 13.12 1.75
C GLU A 128 -20.70 14.19 2.08
N PHE A 129 -19.41 13.89 1.90
CA PHE A 129 -18.37 14.91 2.07
C PHE A 129 -18.45 16.02 1.02
N ALA A 130 -18.73 15.69 -0.24
CA ALA A 130 -18.97 16.69 -1.28
C ALA A 130 -20.21 17.55 -0.97
N GLU A 131 -21.27 16.93 -0.44
CA GLU A 131 -22.48 17.65 -0.07
C GLU A 131 -22.29 18.56 1.14
N LEU A 132 -21.48 18.17 2.12
CA LEU A 132 -21.08 19.04 3.23
C LEU A 132 -20.49 20.37 2.72
N ILE A 133 -19.64 20.33 1.69
CA ILE A 133 -19.07 21.54 1.09
C ILE A 133 -20.18 22.40 0.45
N ASN A 134 -21.17 21.78 -0.17
CA ASN A 134 -22.32 22.50 -0.73
C ASN A 134 -23.18 23.13 0.37
N GLU A 135 -23.47 22.42 1.45
CA GLU A 135 -24.20 22.92 2.63
C GLU A 135 -23.49 24.13 3.25
N ILE A 136 -22.16 24.06 3.42
CA ILE A 136 -21.35 25.19 3.90
C ILE A 136 -21.51 26.39 2.95
N ASN A 137 -21.45 26.17 1.64
CA ASN A 137 -21.59 27.24 0.65
C ASN A 137 -23.00 27.83 0.60
N ARG A 138 -24.03 27.06 0.97
CA ARG A 138 -25.41 27.53 1.14
C ARG A 138 -25.67 28.19 2.50
N ASN A 139 -24.67 28.26 3.38
CA ASN A 139 -24.77 28.75 4.76
C ASN A 139 -25.72 27.92 5.63
N GLU A 140 -25.85 26.62 5.37
CA GLU A 140 -26.71 25.71 6.13
C GLU A 140 -25.99 25.13 7.36
N VAL A 141 -24.66 25.20 7.40
CA VAL A 141 -23.83 24.67 8.50
C VAL A 141 -23.59 25.75 9.55
N GLY A 142 -24.19 25.59 10.74
CA GLY A 142 -24.01 26.49 11.88
C GLY A 142 -22.76 26.20 12.73
N ALA A 143 -22.35 24.94 12.81
CA ALA A 143 -21.17 24.50 13.55
C ALA A 143 -20.54 23.28 12.88
N ILE A 144 -19.21 23.17 12.93
CA ILE A 144 -18.45 22.01 12.43
C ILE A 144 -17.39 21.58 13.45
N PHE A 145 -17.26 20.26 13.61
CA PHE A 145 -16.30 19.62 14.51
C PHE A 145 -15.40 18.68 13.72
N PHE A 146 -14.08 18.81 13.87
CA PHE A 146 -13.11 17.93 13.23
C PHE A 146 -12.52 16.99 14.27
N LEU A 147 -12.70 15.67 14.09
CA LEU A 147 -12.10 14.65 14.95
C LEU A 147 -11.14 13.81 14.13
N ASN A 148 -9.84 13.92 14.40
CA ASN A 148 -8.78 13.18 13.69
C ASN A 148 -8.84 13.32 12.15
N SER A 149 -9.29 14.48 11.66
CA SER A 149 -9.43 14.79 10.22
C SER A 149 -8.72 16.09 9.85
N ASN A 150 -8.19 16.16 8.62
CA ASN A 150 -7.44 17.33 8.14
C ASN A 150 -7.80 17.72 6.68
N PRO A 151 -9.09 18.03 6.39
CA PRO A 151 -9.59 18.33 5.04
C PRO A 151 -8.92 19.51 4.33
N VAL A 152 -8.34 20.49 5.04
CA VAL A 152 -7.55 21.55 4.38
C VAL A 152 -6.29 20.99 3.70
N TYR A 153 -5.78 19.86 4.17
CA TYR A 153 -4.63 19.18 3.58
C TYR A 153 -5.02 18.03 2.64
N ASP A 154 -5.96 17.16 3.05
CA ASP A 154 -6.25 15.88 2.37
C ASP A 154 -7.48 15.91 1.45
N ALA A 155 -8.27 16.99 1.42
CA ALA A 155 -9.34 17.13 0.44
C ALA A 155 -8.80 17.42 -0.97
N VAL A 156 -9.58 17.03 -1.99
CA VAL A 156 -9.29 17.28 -3.43
C VAL A 156 -8.96 18.75 -3.71
N ASN A 157 -9.65 19.66 -3.03
CA ASN A 157 -9.38 21.10 -3.13
C ASN A 157 -9.36 21.71 -1.72
N GLY A 158 -8.26 21.46 -0.99
CA GLY A 158 -8.05 21.98 0.36
C GLY A 158 -8.20 23.50 0.48
N ASN A 159 -7.78 24.26 -0.54
CA ASN A 159 -7.94 25.73 -0.58
C ASN A 159 -9.42 26.14 -0.63
N ALA A 160 -10.19 25.55 -1.55
CA ALA A 160 -11.63 25.82 -1.61
C ALA A 160 -12.35 25.35 -0.35
N PHE A 161 -11.88 24.27 0.29
CA PHE A 161 -12.41 23.85 1.58
C PHE A 161 -12.12 24.88 2.68
N ALA A 162 -10.90 25.42 2.76
CA ALA A 162 -10.54 26.48 3.71
C ALA A 162 -11.38 27.76 3.49
N GLU A 163 -11.57 28.17 2.23
CA GLU A 163 -12.43 29.30 1.86
C GLU A 163 -13.90 29.07 2.25
N ALA A 164 -14.42 27.87 2.02
CA ALA A 164 -15.77 27.51 2.44
C ALA A 164 -15.88 27.51 3.97
N LEU A 165 -14.90 26.94 4.67
CA LEU A 165 -14.86 26.85 6.12
C LEU A 165 -14.98 28.22 6.79
N ALA A 166 -14.41 29.28 6.21
CA ALA A 166 -14.54 30.65 6.72
C ALA A 166 -16.00 31.16 6.86
N LYS A 167 -16.96 30.53 6.18
CA LYS A 167 -18.39 30.86 6.28
C LYS A 167 -19.08 30.22 7.50
N VAL A 168 -18.48 29.18 8.08
CA VAL A 168 -19.07 28.45 9.21
C VAL A 168 -18.90 29.26 10.50
N PRO A 169 -20.00 29.56 11.22
CA PRO A 169 -19.94 30.39 12.43
C PRO A 169 -19.10 29.81 13.57
N THR A 170 -19.17 28.49 13.79
CA THR A 170 -18.45 27.82 14.89
C THR A 170 -17.65 26.63 14.36
N LYS A 171 -16.34 26.64 14.57
CA LYS A 171 -15.37 25.66 14.04
C LYS A 171 -14.50 25.16 15.18
N ILE A 172 -14.60 23.88 15.52
CA ILE A 172 -13.86 23.27 16.63
C ILE A 172 -13.05 22.10 16.09
N SER A 173 -11.75 22.07 16.40
CA SER A 173 -10.90 20.92 16.09
C SER A 173 -10.55 20.14 17.34
N PHE A 174 -10.68 18.82 17.27
CA PHE A 174 -10.12 17.85 18.21
C PHE A 174 -8.83 17.28 17.60
N SER A 175 -7.76 18.05 17.70
CA SER A 175 -6.43 17.68 17.20
C SER A 175 -5.41 17.68 18.34
N ASP A 176 -4.34 16.90 18.20
CA ASP A 176 -3.22 16.86 19.15
C ASP A 176 -2.21 17.99 18.89
N ARG A 177 -2.40 18.76 17.81
CA ARG A 177 -1.56 19.89 17.39
C ARG A 177 -2.37 20.92 16.60
N VAL A 178 -1.74 22.04 16.28
CA VAL A 178 -2.25 22.97 15.26
C VAL A 178 -1.78 22.48 13.90
N ASP A 179 -2.68 21.82 13.18
CA ASP A 179 -2.57 21.39 11.79
C ASP A 179 -3.24 22.36 10.79
N GLU A 180 -3.16 22.05 9.50
CA GLU A 180 -3.69 22.90 8.42
C GLU A 180 -5.19 23.19 8.56
N THR A 181 -5.99 22.25 9.08
CA THR A 181 -7.43 22.47 9.28
C THR A 181 -7.71 23.20 10.58
N SER A 182 -7.09 22.79 11.69
CA SER A 182 -7.29 23.40 13.00
C SER A 182 -6.78 24.84 13.08
N ASP A 183 -5.82 25.23 12.25
CA ASP A 183 -5.41 26.64 12.09
C ASP A 183 -6.53 27.54 11.55
N ASN A 184 -7.52 26.95 10.88
CA ASN A 184 -8.71 27.64 10.39
C ASN A 184 -9.92 27.50 11.34
N CYS A 185 -9.74 26.92 12.53
CA CYS A 185 -10.80 26.74 13.53
C CYS A 185 -10.78 27.84 14.60
N ASP A 186 -11.93 28.07 15.25
CA ASP A 186 -12.07 29.06 16.32
C ASP A 186 -11.45 28.56 17.64
N ALA A 187 -11.40 27.25 17.83
CA ALA A 187 -10.78 26.60 18.99
C ALA A 187 -10.17 25.23 18.62
N VAL A 188 -9.06 24.91 19.27
CA VAL A 188 -8.44 23.58 19.27
C VAL A 188 -8.65 22.94 20.64
N ALA A 189 -9.60 22.01 20.73
CA ALA A 189 -9.84 21.18 21.90
C ALA A 189 -8.85 20.02 21.90
N ILE A 190 -7.69 20.22 22.53
CA ILE A 190 -6.54 19.30 22.47
C ILE A 190 -6.96 17.90 22.92
N THR A 191 -6.87 16.93 22.00
CA THR A 191 -7.13 15.52 22.29
C THR A 191 -5.83 14.82 22.73
N PRO A 192 -5.87 13.97 23.76
CA PRO A 192 -4.73 13.16 24.17
C PRO A 192 -4.39 12.08 23.11
N ASN A 193 -3.20 11.50 23.24
CA ASN A 193 -2.86 10.29 22.50
C ASN A 193 -3.72 9.10 23.00
N TYR A 194 -3.96 8.08 22.16
CA TYR A 194 -4.74 6.91 22.56
C TYR A 194 -4.14 6.16 23.78
N LEU A 195 -2.83 6.29 24.04
CA LEU A 195 -2.16 5.74 25.23
C LEU A 195 -2.49 6.49 26.54
N GLU A 196 -3.13 7.65 26.46
CA GLU A 196 -3.49 8.53 27.58
C GLU A 196 -5.00 8.57 27.82
N SER A 197 -5.79 7.87 27.01
CA SER A 197 -7.26 7.92 27.04
C SER A 197 -7.91 6.54 27.04
N TRP A 198 -9.13 6.49 27.56
CA TRP A 198 -10.00 5.34 27.38
C TRP A 198 -10.65 5.37 26.00
N GLY A 199 -10.95 4.20 25.46
CA GLY A 199 -11.64 4.05 24.18
C GLY A 199 -12.00 2.59 23.92
N ASP A 200 -12.66 2.34 22.80
CA ASP A 200 -12.98 1.02 22.30
C ASP A 200 -12.96 0.99 20.78
N ALA A 201 -12.94 -0.21 20.20
CA ALA A 201 -13.05 -0.40 18.77
C ALA A 201 -13.76 -1.71 18.43
N ASN A 202 -14.44 -1.70 17.28
CA ASN A 202 -15.10 -2.85 16.68
C ASN A 202 -14.66 -2.94 15.20
N THR A 203 -13.47 -3.48 14.95
CA THR A 203 -12.83 -3.42 13.62
C THR A 203 -13.40 -4.43 12.61
N TYR A 204 -13.86 -5.58 13.10
CA TYR A 204 -14.62 -6.56 12.36
C TYR A 204 -15.87 -6.88 13.16
N GLU A 205 -16.99 -7.19 12.51
CA GLU A 205 -18.21 -7.57 13.20
C GLU A 205 -17.95 -8.63 14.28
N GLY A 206 -18.33 -8.32 15.52
CA GLY A 206 -18.14 -9.18 16.67
C GLY A 206 -16.74 -9.18 17.29
N TYR A 207 -15.75 -8.48 16.72
CA TYR A 207 -14.40 -8.34 17.26
C TYR A 207 -14.29 -7.02 18.04
N TYR A 208 -14.34 -7.10 19.37
CA TYR A 208 -14.31 -5.94 20.24
C TYR A 208 -12.98 -5.83 20.98
N SER A 209 -12.41 -4.63 20.99
CA SER A 209 -11.19 -4.32 21.74
C SER A 209 -11.40 -3.08 22.61
N ILE A 210 -10.79 -3.08 23.79
CA ILE A 210 -10.76 -1.91 24.68
C ILE A 210 -9.40 -1.23 24.61
N VAL A 211 -9.40 0.10 24.55
CA VAL A 211 -8.19 0.93 24.68
C VAL A 211 -8.03 1.32 26.15
N GLN A 212 -6.88 0.97 26.72
CA GLN A 212 -6.53 1.27 28.10
C GLN A 212 -5.42 2.33 28.13
N PRO A 213 -5.60 3.42 28.90
CA PRO A 213 -4.52 4.37 29.11
C PRO A 213 -3.37 3.68 29.87
N THR A 214 -2.15 3.83 29.36
CA THR A 214 -0.92 3.31 29.99
C THR A 214 -0.17 4.38 30.76
N ILE A 215 -0.56 5.65 30.60
CA ILE A 215 -0.01 6.81 31.30
C ILE A 215 -1.12 7.84 31.53
N ASN A 216 -0.98 8.67 32.56
CA ASN A 216 -1.84 9.85 32.74
C ASN A 216 -1.58 10.86 31.60
N PRO A 217 -2.57 11.67 31.20
CA PRO A 217 -2.36 12.74 30.23
C PRO A 217 -1.15 13.62 30.58
N VAL A 218 -0.20 13.72 29.67
CA VAL A 218 1.03 14.52 29.85
C VAL A 218 0.72 16.00 29.78
N PHE A 219 -0.22 16.39 28.92
CA PHE A 219 -0.69 17.76 28.76
C PHE A 219 -2.07 17.95 29.39
N ASN A 220 -2.50 19.21 29.52
CA ASN A 220 -3.86 19.55 29.91
C ASN A 220 -4.84 19.33 28.73
N SER A 221 -4.99 18.07 28.34
CA SER A 221 -5.83 17.62 27.23
C SER A 221 -7.10 16.97 27.76
N ARG A 222 -8.14 16.95 26.93
CA ARG A 222 -9.39 16.24 27.21
C ARG A 222 -9.85 15.54 25.95
N GLN A 223 -10.10 14.23 26.05
CA GLN A 223 -10.56 13.45 24.91
C GLN A 223 -11.86 14.00 24.32
N ALA A 224 -12.00 13.87 23.00
CA ALA A 224 -13.09 14.47 22.25
C ALA A 224 -14.46 13.99 22.75
N GLU A 225 -14.59 12.70 23.03
CA GLU A 225 -15.83 12.08 23.49
C GLU A 225 -16.26 12.65 24.85
N GLN A 226 -15.30 12.85 25.77
CA GLN A 226 -15.59 13.49 27.05
C GLN A 226 -16.04 14.95 26.87
N SER A 227 -15.41 15.68 25.94
CA SER A 227 -15.85 17.06 25.61
C SER A 227 -17.28 17.07 25.10
N LEU A 228 -17.64 16.15 24.20
CA LEU A 228 -19.00 16.02 23.66
C LEU A 228 -20.02 15.63 24.74
N LEU A 229 -19.67 14.74 25.68
CA LEU A 229 -20.53 14.39 26.81
C LEU A 229 -20.82 15.60 27.72
N ILE A 230 -19.81 16.42 28.00
CA ILE A 230 -19.96 17.63 28.82
C ILE A 230 -20.82 18.68 28.09
N TRP A 231 -20.53 18.95 26.82
CA TRP A 231 -21.23 19.99 26.05
C TRP A 231 -22.68 19.62 25.73
N SER A 232 -23.01 18.33 25.69
CA SER A 232 -24.38 17.83 25.53
C SER A 232 -25.15 17.71 26.85
N ASP A 233 -24.55 18.11 27.99
CA ASP A 233 -25.10 17.94 29.33
C ASP A 233 -25.52 16.48 29.62
N ASN A 234 -24.67 15.53 29.21
CA ASN A 234 -24.94 14.12 29.42
C ASN A 234 -24.91 13.79 30.92
N ALA A 235 -25.79 12.88 31.36
CA ALA A 235 -25.84 12.42 32.75
C ALA A 235 -24.54 11.73 33.21
N VAL A 236 -23.82 11.08 32.29
CA VAL A 236 -22.52 10.44 32.56
C VAL A 236 -21.44 11.19 31.78
N GLN A 237 -20.75 12.10 32.44
CA GLN A 237 -19.73 12.96 31.83
C GLN A 237 -18.31 12.37 31.89
N ASP A 238 -18.07 11.38 32.75
CA ASP A 238 -16.80 10.65 32.78
C ASP A 238 -16.79 9.58 31.68
N TYR A 239 -15.86 9.67 30.74
CA TYR A 239 -15.88 8.80 29.56
C TYR A 239 -15.56 7.34 29.90
N TYR A 240 -14.69 7.08 30.89
CA TYR A 240 -14.43 5.71 31.36
C TYR A 240 -15.72 5.05 31.86
N GLN A 241 -16.49 5.74 32.71
CA GLN A 241 -17.78 5.24 33.17
C GLN A 241 -18.76 5.08 32.00
N TYR A 242 -18.77 6.00 31.03
CA TYR A 242 -19.63 5.90 29.86
C TYR A 242 -19.36 4.63 29.04
N VAL A 243 -18.09 4.38 28.67
CA VAL A 243 -17.68 3.18 27.93
C VAL A 243 -17.98 1.92 28.73
N ARG A 244 -17.63 1.90 30.02
CA ARG A 244 -17.89 0.76 30.89
C ARG A 244 -19.37 0.43 30.96
N ASN A 245 -20.23 1.42 31.18
CA ASN A 245 -21.68 1.24 31.25
C ASN A 245 -22.23 0.71 29.91
N ASN A 246 -21.74 1.22 28.79
CA ASN A 246 -22.10 0.74 27.46
C ASN A 246 -21.71 -0.73 27.26
N TRP A 247 -20.47 -1.10 27.62
CA TRP A 247 -19.96 -2.46 27.50
C TRP A 247 -20.71 -3.44 28.41
N GLU A 248 -20.89 -3.12 29.69
CA GLU A 248 -21.61 -3.94 30.66
C GLU A 248 -23.06 -4.21 30.24
N LYS A 249 -23.69 -3.24 29.56
CA LYS A 249 -25.06 -3.37 29.07
C LYS A 249 -25.14 -4.12 27.73
N ASN A 250 -24.32 -3.76 26.75
CA ASN A 250 -24.56 -4.09 25.34
C ASN A 250 -23.60 -5.14 24.76
N ILE A 251 -22.41 -5.32 25.32
CA ILE A 251 -21.36 -6.16 24.73
C ILE A 251 -21.06 -7.36 25.63
N LEU A 252 -20.74 -7.11 26.90
CA LEU A 252 -20.30 -8.11 27.87
C LEU A 252 -21.27 -9.29 28.05
N PRO A 253 -22.61 -9.10 28.07
CA PRO A 253 -23.54 -10.21 28.18
C PRO A 253 -23.46 -11.18 26.98
N SER A 254 -23.17 -10.68 25.78
CA SER A 254 -23.09 -11.48 24.55
C SER A 254 -21.83 -12.34 24.44
N VAL A 255 -20.74 -11.91 25.10
CA VAL A 255 -19.44 -12.61 25.11
C VAL A 255 -19.19 -13.38 26.40
N GLY A 256 -20.10 -13.25 27.39
CA GLY A 256 -20.01 -13.93 28.67
C GLY A 256 -18.77 -13.53 29.48
N LYS A 257 -18.44 -12.22 29.50
CA LYS A 257 -17.28 -11.68 30.20
C LYS A 257 -17.67 -10.57 31.17
N THR A 258 -16.83 -10.33 32.15
CA THR A 258 -16.89 -9.17 33.05
C THR A 258 -15.95 -8.07 32.60
N TRP A 259 -16.13 -6.85 33.10
CA TRP A 259 -15.29 -5.71 32.75
C TRP A 259 -13.79 -5.97 33.01
N ASN A 260 -13.46 -6.52 34.19
CA ASN A 260 -12.07 -6.81 34.56
C ASN A 260 -11.44 -7.89 33.67
N GLU A 261 -12.20 -8.90 33.25
CA GLU A 261 -11.70 -9.91 32.30
C GLU A 261 -11.38 -9.29 30.94
N VAL A 262 -12.21 -8.37 30.45
CA VAL A 262 -11.95 -7.68 29.17
C VAL A 262 -10.72 -6.79 29.27
N LEU A 263 -10.55 -6.06 30.38
CA LEU A 263 -9.31 -5.28 30.59
C LEU A 263 -8.06 -6.17 30.57
N GLN A 264 -8.14 -7.37 31.15
CA GLN A 264 -7.02 -8.31 31.14
C GLN A 264 -6.77 -8.93 29.74
N LEU A 265 -7.83 -9.25 29.01
CA LEU A 265 -7.72 -9.89 27.68
C LEU A 265 -7.38 -8.88 26.58
N GLY A 266 -7.78 -7.61 26.73
CA GLY A 266 -7.68 -6.54 25.73
C GLY A 266 -8.67 -6.68 24.57
N VAL A 267 -8.97 -7.92 24.15
CA VAL A 267 -9.84 -8.25 23.02
C VAL A 267 -10.80 -9.38 23.39
N VAL A 268 -12.05 -9.27 22.94
CA VAL A 268 -13.07 -10.31 23.04
C VAL A 268 -13.85 -10.43 21.74
N ASN A 269 -14.21 -11.67 21.39
CA ASN A 269 -14.94 -11.98 20.17
C ASN A 269 -16.33 -12.53 20.51
N ALA A 270 -17.36 -11.94 19.91
CA ALA A 270 -18.67 -12.57 19.80
C ALA A 270 -18.62 -13.73 18.80
N THR A 271 -19.60 -14.62 18.86
CA THR A 271 -19.76 -15.69 17.87
C THR A 271 -19.98 -15.08 16.49
N ALA A 272 -19.14 -15.45 15.53
CA ALA A 272 -19.29 -15.02 14.13
C ALA A 272 -20.65 -15.46 13.59
N LYS A 273 -21.27 -14.59 12.79
CA LYS A 273 -22.51 -14.92 12.08
C LYS A 273 -22.22 -15.98 11.03
N THR A 274 -23.16 -16.88 10.80
CA THR A 274 -23.04 -17.87 9.72
C THR A 274 -23.03 -17.14 8.38
N ALA A 275 -21.93 -17.27 7.63
CA ALA A 275 -21.81 -16.66 6.31
C ALA A 275 -22.86 -17.20 5.33
N GLY A 276 -23.60 -16.30 4.72
CA GLY A 276 -24.60 -16.58 3.69
C GLY A 276 -23.98 -16.84 2.32
N ALA A 277 -24.76 -17.47 1.44
CA ALA A 277 -24.48 -17.51 0.01
C ALA A 277 -25.21 -16.35 -0.68
N TYR A 278 -24.48 -15.60 -1.52
CA TYR A 278 -24.99 -14.41 -2.18
C TYR A 278 -25.12 -14.61 -3.69
N THR A 279 -26.19 -14.10 -4.29
CA THR A 279 -26.41 -14.11 -5.73
C THR A 279 -26.21 -12.71 -6.31
N PHE A 280 -25.76 -12.64 -7.57
CA PHE A 280 -25.60 -11.38 -8.28
C PHE A 280 -26.83 -11.11 -9.15
N GLY A 281 -27.53 -9.99 -8.89
CA GLY A 281 -28.80 -9.64 -9.54
C GLY A 281 -28.77 -8.38 -10.42
N LEU A 282 -27.63 -7.72 -10.59
CA LEU A 282 -27.54 -6.47 -11.35
C LEU A 282 -27.30 -6.71 -12.85
N SER A 283 -27.82 -5.82 -13.69
CA SER A 283 -27.47 -5.78 -15.12
C SER A 283 -26.09 -5.15 -15.31
N LEU A 284 -25.21 -5.80 -16.08
CA LEU A 284 -23.83 -5.37 -16.27
C LEU A 284 -23.60 -4.45 -17.49
N GLY A 285 -24.64 -4.12 -18.27
CA GLY A 285 -24.50 -3.28 -19.46
C GLY A 285 -24.02 -1.85 -19.14
N ASP A 286 -24.69 -1.19 -18.19
CA ASP A 286 -24.34 0.15 -17.74
C ASP A 286 -23.03 0.15 -16.94
N VAL A 287 -22.79 -0.92 -16.17
CA VAL A 287 -21.54 -1.15 -15.44
C VAL A 287 -20.34 -1.21 -16.40
N ALA A 288 -20.43 -2.01 -17.45
CA ALA A 288 -19.38 -2.10 -18.47
C ALA A 288 -19.17 -0.76 -19.17
N SER A 289 -20.24 -0.04 -19.48
CA SER A 289 -20.18 1.29 -20.11
C SER A 289 -19.47 2.32 -19.22
N ALA A 290 -19.77 2.33 -17.92
CA ALA A 290 -19.11 3.21 -16.95
C ALA A 290 -17.61 2.92 -16.84
N ILE A 291 -17.23 1.63 -16.78
CA ILE A 291 -15.82 1.20 -16.75
C ILE A 291 -15.07 1.66 -18.00
N VAL A 292 -15.67 1.47 -19.18
CA VAL A 292 -15.08 1.88 -20.47
C VAL A 292 -14.93 3.41 -20.53
N ASN A 293 -15.90 4.17 -20.05
CA ASN A 293 -15.82 5.63 -20.03
C ASN A 293 -14.72 6.13 -19.10
N GLY A 294 -14.56 5.52 -17.91
CA GLY A 294 -13.44 5.82 -17.02
C GLY A 294 -12.09 5.55 -17.67
N SER A 295 -11.97 4.43 -18.39
CA SER A 295 -10.74 4.05 -19.11
C SER A 295 -10.43 5.02 -20.26
N LYS A 296 -11.45 5.49 -20.98
CA LYS A 296 -11.31 6.49 -22.05
C LYS A 296 -10.94 7.88 -21.53
N ALA A 297 -11.21 8.21 -20.26
CA ALA A 297 -10.83 9.51 -19.70
C ALA A 297 -9.31 9.73 -19.75
N PHE A 298 -8.53 8.65 -19.68
CA PHE A 298 -7.08 8.65 -19.81
C PHE A 298 -6.57 8.84 -21.25
N ALA A 299 -7.42 8.74 -22.28
CA ALA A 299 -7.01 8.92 -23.67
C ALA A 299 -6.47 10.34 -23.97
N LYS A 300 -6.70 11.30 -23.06
CA LYS A 300 -6.09 12.64 -23.10
C LYS A 300 -4.58 12.62 -22.87
N ALA A 301 -4.04 11.60 -22.20
CA ALA A 301 -2.61 11.40 -22.03
C ALA A 301 -1.98 10.91 -23.34
N ASN A 302 -1.80 11.82 -24.29
CA ASN A 302 -1.22 11.55 -25.60
C ASN A 302 0.09 12.32 -25.80
N GLY A 303 1.09 11.65 -26.36
CA GLY A 303 2.43 12.20 -26.55
C GLY A 303 3.42 11.76 -25.47
N LYS A 304 4.62 12.33 -25.48
CA LYS A 304 5.68 11.99 -24.52
C LYS A 304 5.56 12.76 -23.20
N ASP A 305 4.94 13.94 -23.24
CA ASP A 305 4.85 14.90 -22.12
C ASP A 305 3.51 14.80 -21.38
N ALA A 306 2.65 13.85 -21.75
CA ALA A 306 1.36 13.61 -21.08
C ALA A 306 1.33 12.16 -20.56
N LEU A 307 1.00 12.01 -19.28
CA LEU A 307 1.09 10.74 -18.56
C LEU A 307 -0.21 10.43 -17.82
N GLU A 308 -0.52 9.14 -17.68
CA GLU A 308 -1.54 8.65 -16.76
C GLU A 308 -0.91 8.59 -15.35
N LEU A 309 -1.35 9.47 -14.45
CA LEU A 309 -0.82 9.53 -13.08
C LEU A 309 -1.71 8.71 -12.14
N GLN A 310 -1.10 7.81 -11.38
CA GLN A 310 -1.70 7.28 -10.15
C GLN A 310 -1.07 7.96 -8.93
N VAL A 311 -1.90 8.36 -7.97
CA VAL A 311 -1.45 8.73 -6.63
C VAL A 311 -1.73 7.60 -5.65
N TYR A 312 -0.82 7.32 -4.74
CA TYR A 312 -0.91 6.12 -3.90
C TYR A 312 -0.48 6.37 -2.46
N GLU A 313 -1.02 5.59 -1.52
CA GLU A 313 -0.54 5.54 -0.15
C GLU A 313 0.77 4.75 -0.09
N SER A 314 1.88 5.42 0.27
CA SER A 314 3.14 4.71 0.56
C SER A 314 3.03 3.96 1.89
N ILE A 315 3.82 2.89 2.07
CA ILE A 315 3.81 2.12 3.32
C ILE A 315 4.20 2.96 4.54
N PRO A 316 5.25 3.81 4.48
CA PRO A 316 5.63 4.61 5.65
C PRO A 316 4.63 5.73 5.95
N MET A 317 4.08 6.39 4.92
CA MET A 317 3.38 7.67 5.10
C MET A 317 1.86 7.59 4.99
N ARG A 318 1.33 6.65 4.19
CA ARG A 318 -0.10 6.51 3.90
C ARG A 318 -0.75 7.85 3.50
N ASP A 319 -1.68 8.34 4.32
CA ASP A 319 -2.41 9.59 4.15
C ASP A 319 -1.69 10.81 4.77
N GLY A 320 -0.57 10.61 5.48
CA GLY A 320 0.21 11.69 6.11
C GLY A 320 -0.26 12.09 7.51
N LYS A 321 -1.22 11.37 8.12
CA LYS A 321 -1.60 11.59 9.53
C LYS A 321 -0.42 11.45 10.48
N HIS A 322 0.50 10.54 10.18
CA HIS A 322 1.70 10.29 10.99
C HIS A 322 2.97 10.94 10.44
N ALA A 323 2.87 11.97 9.59
CA ALA A 323 4.03 12.57 8.94
C ALA A 323 5.04 13.23 9.90
N ASN A 324 4.67 13.53 11.15
CA ASN A 324 5.62 13.99 12.17
C ASN A 324 6.32 12.83 12.91
N ASN A 325 6.09 11.58 12.53
CA ASN A 325 6.80 10.44 13.08
C ASN A 325 8.12 10.24 12.32
N ALA A 326 9.21 10.65 12.93
CA ALA A 326 10.53 10.62 12.31
C ALA A 326 11.00 9.18 11.98
N PHE A 327 10.56 8.16 12.74
CA PHE A 327 10.84 6.75 12.39
C PHE A 327 10.18 6.35 11.08
N LEU A 328 9.00 6.88 10.77
CA LEU A 328 8.32 6.62 9.50
C LEU A 328 8.91 7.45 8.35
N GLN A 329 9.42 8.64 8.63
CA GLN A 329 10.14 9.44 7.63
C GLN A 329 11.46 8.78 7.19
N GLU A 330 12.21 8.18 8.13
CA GLU A 330 13.46 7.46 7.84
C GLU A 330 13.22 6.00 7.42
N LEU A 331 12.02 5.46 7.61
CA LEU A 331 11.69 4.11 7.14
C LEU A 331 11.73 4.09 5.61
N PRO A 332 12.60 3.28 4.98
CA PRO A 332 12.68 3.24 3.52
C PRO A 332 11.41 2.66 2.93
N ASP A 333 10.84 3.33 1.92
CA ASP A 333 9.76 2.75 1.12
C ASP A 333 10.21 1.37 0.58
N PRO A 334 9.38 0.33 0.69
CA PRO A 334 9.84 -1.03 0.41
C PRO A 334 10.20 -1.26 -1.06
N VAL A 335 9.67 -0.45 -1.98
CA VAL A 335 9.94 -0.54 -3.41
C VAL A 335 11.09 0.40 -3.79
N SER A 336 10.95 1.71 -3.56
CA SER A 336 11.92 2.71 -4.04
C SER A 336 13.15 2.85 -3.15
N LYS A 337 13.04 2.42 -1.89
CA LYS A 337 14.05 2.62 -0.82
C LYS A 337 14.31 4.09 -0.49
N VAL A 338 13.45 5.00 -0.96
CA VAL A 338 13.51 6.42 -0.64
C VAL A 338 12.99 6.65 0.78
N THR A 339 13.59 7.61 1.46
CA THR A 339 13.23 8.15 2.78
C THR A 339 13.04 9.67 2.66
N TRP A 340 12.33 10.27 3.61
CA TRP A 340 12.21 11.73 3.76
C TRP A 340 11.70 12.51 2.53
N ASP A 341 11.06 11.87 1.56
CA ASP A 341 10.53 12.57 0.39
C ASP A 341 9.52 11.73 -0.40
N ASN A 342 8.72 12.40 -1.21
CA ASN A 342 8.06 11.78 -2.35
C ASN A 342 8.73 12.19 -3.67
N TYR A 343 8.30 11.57 -4.75
CA TYR A 343 8.95 11.62 -6.06
C TYR A 343 7.94 11.30 -7.15
N ILE A 344 8.32 11.55 -8.40
CA ILE A 344 7.59 11.04 -9.57
C ILE A 344 8.32 9.78 -10.09
N ALA A 345 7.68 8.62 -9.91
CA ALA A 345 8.19 7.36 -10.41
C ALA A 345 7.84 7.17 -11.88
N LEU A 346 8.85 6.93 -12.72
CA LEU A 346 8.71 6.74 -14.16
C LEU A 346 9.45 5.48 -14.62
N ALA A 347 8.93 4.85 -15.68
CA ALA A 347 9.60 3.73 -16.31
C ALA A 347 10.96 4.16 -16.91
N PRO A 348 12.00 3.30 -16.91
CA PRO A 348 13.32 3.66 -17.47
C PRO A 348 13.25 4.21 -18.89
N LYS A 349 12.51 3.54 -19.79
CA LYS A 349 12.33 3.98 -21.19
C LYS A 349 11.49 5.24 -21.33
N GLN A 350 10.63 5.57 -20.35
CA GLN A 350 9.90 6.84 -20.34
C GLN A 350 10.85 8.00 -20.03
N VAL A 351 11.78 7.81 -19.09
CA VAL A 351 12.79 8.82 -18.74
C VAL A 351 13.74 9.07 -19.92
N GLU A 352 14.19 8.01 -20.60
CA GLU A 352 14.98 8.12 -21.85
C GLU A 352 14.21 8.90 -22.94
N LYS A 353 12.93 8.59 -23.14
CA LYS A 353 12.07 9.27 -24.13
C LYS A 353 11.86 10.76 -23.85
N LEU A 354 11.85 11.14 -22.57
CA LEU A 354 11.81 12.54 -22.14
C LEU A 354 13.16 13.25 -22.31
N GLY A 355 14.26 12.50 -22.49
CA GLY A 355 15.61 13.06 -22.57
C GLY A 355 16.15 13.52 -21.22
N LEU A 356 15.66 12.92 -20.13
CA LEU A 356 15.99 13.27 -18.75
C LEU A 356 16.76 12.14 -18.06
N LYS A 357 17.19 12.38 -16.82
CA LYS A 357 17.89 11.43 -15.99
C LYS A 357 17.22 11.31 -14.63
N GLU A 358 17.58 10.25 -13.91
CA GLU A 358 17.22 10.12 -12.49
C GLU A 358 17.67 11.36 -11.71
N PHE A 359 16.82 11.80 -10.78
CA PHE A 359 16.96 13.01 -9.96
C PHE A 359 16.77 14.35 -10.67
N ASP A 360 16.56 14.39 -11.99
CA ASP A 360 16.11 15.63 -12.63
C ASP A 360 14.71 15.99 -12.12
N ILE A 361 14.42 17.28 -11.99
CA ILE A 361 13.14 17.76 -11.45
C ILE A 361 12.14 18.00 -12.59
N LEU A 362 10.98 17.36 -12.48
CA LEU A 362 9.84 17.56 -13.36
C LEU A 362 8.78 18.44 -12.69
N SER A 363 8.28 19.42 -13.44
CA SER A 363 7.03 20.11 -13.12
C SER A 363 5.87 19.25 -13.61
N VAL A 364 5.04 18.79 -12.67
CA VAL A 364 3.86 17.94 -12.90
C VAL A 364 2.62 18.80 -12.76
N LYS A 365 1.85 18.93 -13.84
CA LYS A 365 0.65 19.78 -13.88
C LYS A 365 -0.60 18.94 -14.18
N GLY A 366 -1.57 19.01 -13.27
CA GLY A 366 -2.86 18.33 -13.37
C GLY A 366 -3.88 19.09 -14.22
N GLU A 367 -4.99 18.42 -14.56
CA GLU A 367 -6.09 19.03 -15.34
C GLU A 367 -6.72 20.24 -14.64
N ASN A 368 -6.70 20.27 -13.30
CA ASN A 368 -7.19 21.38 -12.48
C ASN A 368 -6.21 22.58 -12.43
N GLY A 369 -5.06 22.50 -13.11
CA GLY A 369 -4.02 23.53 -13.12
C GLY A 369 -3.06 23.48 -11.92
N TYR A 370 -3.31 22.62 -10.93
CA TYR A 370 -2.39 22.40 -9.82
C TYR A 370 -1.05 21.87 -10.34
N THR A 371 0.04 22.40 -9.79
CA THR A 371 1.40 22.09 -10.24
C THR A 371 2.30 21.83 -9.04
N ILE A 372 3.08 20.76 -9.09
CA ILE A 372 4.18 20.50 -8.15
C ILE A 372 5.45 20.12 -8.90
N GLU A 373 6.59 20.37 -8.28
CA GLU A 373 7.90 19.99 -8.80
C GLU A 373 8.45 18.84 -7.96
N LEU A 374 8.79 17.73 -8.62
CA LEU A 374 9.29 16.51 -7.97
C LEU A 374 10.51 15.96 -8.71
N PRO A 375 11.49 15.40 -7.98
CA PRO A 375 12.59 14.65 -8.60
C PRO A 375 12.08 13.34 -9.22
N ILE A 376 12.65 12.98 -10.36
CA ILE A 376 12.42 11.69 -11.02
C ILE A 376 13.06 10.56 -10.21
N LEU A 377 12.26 9.52 -9.93
CA LEU A 377 12.75 8.20 -9.57
C LEU A 377 12.59 7.26 -10.77
N VAL A 378 13.66 6.58 -11.18
CA VAL A 378 13.57 5.56 -12.22
C VAL A 378 13.09 4.26 -11.59
N GLN A 379 11.87 3.83 -11.92
CA GLN A 379 11.20 2.70 -11.28
C GLN A 379 10.97 1.54 -12.26
N PRO A 380 11.79 0.47 -12.19
CA PRO A 380 11.51 -0.78 -12.89
C PRO A 380 10.10 -1.31 -12.59
N GLY A 381 9.40 -1.72 -13.65
CA GLY A 381 8.03 -2.22 -13.59
C GLY A 381 6.93 -1.17 -13.57
N GLN A 382 7.25 0.13 -13.59
CA GLN A 382 6.27 1.17 -13.93
C GLN A 382 5.82 1.01 -15.39
N ALA A 383 4.52 1.09 -15.65
CA ALA A 383 3.99 1.02 -17.01
C ALA A 383 4.41 2.24 -17.86
N MET A 384 4.67 2.01 -19.15
CA MET A 384 5.02 3.08 -20.07
C MET A 384 3.87 4.05 -20.30
N GLY A 385 4.17 5.34 -20.30
CA GLY A 385 3.15 6.40 -20.36
C GLY A 385 2.37 6.61 -19.06
N THR A 386 2.78 5.99 -17.95
CA THR A 386 2.20 6.22 -16.63
C THR A 386 3.23 6.75 -15.64
N ALA A 387 2.74 7.35 -14.54
CA ALA A 387 3.55 7.86 -13.44
C ALA A 387 2.92 7.48 -12.09
N SER A 388 3.73 7.39 -11.04
CA SER A 388 3.25 7.21 -9.67
C SER A 388 3.80 8.28 -8.74
N ILE A 389 2.95 8.87 -7.89
CA ILE A 389 3.35 9.83 -6.84
C ILE A 389 2.71 9.42 -5.50
N ALA A 390 3.51 9.37 -4.43
CA ALA A 390 3.01 9.03 -3.11
C ALA A 390 2.24 10.19 -2.44
N LEU A 391 1.13 9.87 -1.80
CA LEU A 391 0.41 10.72 -0.85
C LEU A 391 1.10 10.76 0.51
N GLY A 392 0.66 11.69 1.37
CA GLY A 392 1.10 11.78 2.76
C GLY A 392 2.25 12.76 3.03
N TYR A 393 2.72 13.46 2.00
CA TYR A 393 3.82 14.43 2.06
C TYR A 393 3.35 15.86 1.77
N GLY A 394 4.24 16.83 1.97
CA GLY A 394 3.97 18.25 1.70
C GLY A 394 3.05 18.92 2.72
N ARG A 395 2.98 18.37 3.93
CA ARG A 395 2.30 19.01 5.06
C ARG A 395 3.06 20.26 5.49
N THR A 396 2.34 21.31 5.84
CA THR A 396 2.91 22.61 6.25
C THR A 396 2.79 22.84 7.76
N LYS A 397 1.90 22.09 8.43
CA LYS A 397 1.65 22.16 9.87
C LYS A 397 1.47 20.76 10.46
N VAL A 398 2.50 19.93 10.40
CA VAL A 398 2.48 18.60 11.05
C VAL A 398 3.49 18.53 12.19
N GLY A 399 4.55 19.33 12.14
CA GLY A 399 5.60 19.42 13.13
C GLY A 399 6.99 19.21 12.53
N LYS A 400 8.01 19.39 13.37
CA LYS A 400 9.42 19.51 12.97
C LYS A 400 9.96 18.40 12.06
N ALA A 401 9.43 17.18 12.15
CA ALA A 401 9.90 16.06 11.33
C ALA A 401 9.21 15.96 9.96
N GLY A 402 8.01 16.54 9.79
CA GLY A 402 7.23 16.38 8.56
C GLY A 402 6.93 17.69 7.82
N ASP A 403 7.19 18.84 8.43
CA ASP A 403 6.91 20.14 7.82
C ASP A 403 7.74 20.32 6.53
N ASN A 404 7.05 20.55 5.42
CA ASN A 404 7.58 20.77 4.07
C ASN A 404 8.45 19.63 3.54
N VAL A 405 8.29 18.42 4.09
CA VAL A 405 8.93 17.21 3.56
C VAL A 405 8.11 16.71 2.37
N GLY A 406 8.71 16.70 1.18
CA GLY A 406 8.06 16.40 -0.09
C GLY A 406 6.97 17.37 -0.51
N LYS A 407 6.07 16.93 -1.39
CA LYS A 407 5.00 17.74 -1.99
C LYS A 407 3.63 17.11 -1.81
N ASN A 408 2.60 17.94 -1.63
CA ASN A 408 1.23 17.45 -1.49
C ASN A 408 0.68 17.00 -2.85
N ALA A 409 0.29 15.72 -2.95
CA ALA A 409 -0.29 15.11 -4.14
C ALA A 409 -1.81 14.88 -4.04
N PHE A 410 -2.45 15.17 -2.90
CA PHE A 410 -3.92 15.10 -2.76
C PHE A 410 -4.68 15.93 -3.82
N PRO A 411 -4.20 17.12 -4.26
CA PRO A 411 -4.90 17.87 -5.31
C PRO A 411 -4.90 17.22 -6.70
N PHE A 412 -4.22 16.07 -6.90
CA PHE A 412 -4.36 15.26 -8.12
C PHE A 412 -5.48 14.21 -8.01
N VAL A 413 -6.02 13.96 -6.82
CA VAL A 413 -7.22 13.14 -6.64
C VAL A 413 -8.38 13.87 -7.33
N THR A 414 -9.20 13.13 -8.08
CA THR A 414 -10.36 13.70 -8.77
C THR A 414 -11.66 13.10 -8.25
N VAL A 415 -12.80 13.74 -8.50
CA VAL A 415 -14.12 13.18 -8.18
C VAL A 415 -14.78 12.76 -9.49
N SER A 416 -15.23 11.51 -9.59
CA SER A 416 -15.98 11.01 -10.74
C SER A 416 -17.00 9.97 -10.28
N ASN A 417 -18.21 10.01 -10.85
CA ASN A 417 -19.33 9.15 -10.45
C ASN A 417 -19.57 9.14 -8.92
N GLY A 418 -19.40 10.30 -8.28
CA GLY A 418 -19.59 10.48 -6.84
C GLY A 418 -18.57 9.76 -5.95
N THR A 419 -17.41 9.37 -6.48
CA THR A 419 -16.34 8.74 -5.71
C THR A 419 -15.00 9.38 -6.04
N LEU A 420 -14.09 9.42 -5.06
CA LEU A 420 -12.72 9.88 -5.22
C LEU A 420 -11.94 8.89 -6.10
N LYS A 421 -11.22 9.42 -7.09
CA LYS A 421 -10.33 8.68 -7.98
C LYS A 421 -8.90 9.09 -7.71
N TYR A 422 -8.09 8.10 -7.38
CA TYR A 422 -6.66 8.24 -7.12
C TYR A 422 -5.83 8.14 -8.42
N ALA A 423 -6.45 8.47 -9.55
CA ALA A 423 -5.84 8.45 -10.85
C ALA A 423 -6.36 9.61 -11.71
N THR A 424 -5.49 10.18 -12.53
CA THR A 424 -5.80 11.32 -13.40
C THR A 424 -4.84 11.38 -14.59
N THR A 425 -5.00 12.36 -15.47
CA THR A 425 -3.97 12.70 -16.47
C THR A 425 -3.20 13.94 -16.06
N VAL A 426 -1.90 13.95 -16.36
CA VAL A 426 -1.01 15.08 -16.08
C VAL A 426 -0.16 15.40 -17.31
N SER A 427 0.26 16.66 -17.38
CA SER A 427 1.33 17.10 -18.26
C SER A 427 2.62 17.30 -17.47
N VAL A 428 3.76 16.95 -18.07
CA VAL A 428 5.09 17.08 -17.45
C VAL A 428 6.00 17.96 -18.28
N SER A 429 6.86 18.71 -17.61
CA SER A 429 7.90 19.51 -18.26
C SER A 429 9.16 19.58 -17.42
N ALA A 430 10.31 19.61 -18.08
CA ALA A 430 11.60 19.72 -17.43
C ALA A 430 11.80 21.12 -16.84
N THR A 431 12.22 21.19 -15.57
CA THR A 431 12.54 22.47 -14.90
C THR A 431 13.99 22.89 -15.11
N GLY A 432 14.86 21.93 -15.47
CA GLY A 432 16.32 22.11 -15.48
C GLY A 432 16.98 21.96 -14.11
N GLY A 433 16.19 21.78 -13.03
CA GLY A 433 16.68 21.48 -11.69
C GLY A 433 17.03 20.00 -11.49
N ARG A 434 17.80 19.71 -10.45
CA ARG A 434 18.17 18.36 -10.03
C ARG A 434 18.20 18.26 -8.51
N GLU A 435 17.58 17.21 -7.97
CA GLU A 435 17.57 16.92 -6.54
C GLU A 435 17.70 15.40 -6.29
N GLU A 436 18.78 15.02 -5.59
CA GLU A 436 19.04 13.63 -5.26
C GLU A 436 18.16 13.16 -4.10
N LEU A 437 17.47 12.04 -4.30
CA LEU A 437 16.63 11.40 -3.27
C LEU A 437 17.49 10.66 -2.24
N ALA A 438 17.07 10.72 -0.97
CA ALA A 438 17.70 10.01 0.13
C ALA A 438 17.29 8.53 0.12
N GLN A 439 18.00 7.70 -0.65
CA GLN A 439 17.78 6.26 -0.70
C GLN A 439 18.69 5.50 0.26
N THR A 440 18.24 4.39 0.83
CA THR A 440 19.11 3.49 1.62
C THR A 440 19.78 2.41 0.78
N GLN A 441 19.30 2.20 -0.46
CA GLN A 441 19.87 1.25 -1.40
C GLN A 441 20.02 1.92 -2.78
N THR A 442 21.18 1.76 -3.42
CA THR A 442 21.44 2.28 -4.79
C THR A 442 21.49 1.20 -5.85
N HIS A 443 22.11 0.06 -5.53
CA HIS A 443 22.21 -1.06 -6.45
C HIS A 443 20.93 -1.87 -6.33
N TYR A 444 20.14 -1.93 -7.39
CA TYR A 444 18.85 -2.62 -7.39
C TYR A 444 18.94 -4.03 -7.96
N SER A 445 20.08 -4.44 -8.50
CA SER A 445 20.34 -5.78 -9.02
C SER A 445 21.26 -6.58 -8.10
N PHE A 446 21.20 -7.92 -8.19
CA PHE A 446 22.16 -8.83 -7.55
C PHE A 446 23.31 -9.27 -8.47
N GLU A 447 23.45 -8.74 -9.69
CA GLU A 447 24.63 -8.92 -10.57
C GLU A 447 25.04 -10.39 -10.83
N GLY A 448 24.07 -11.31 -10.89
CA GLY A 448 24.32 -12.75 -11.05
C GLY A 448 24.99 -13.42 -9.84
N ARG A 449 25.02 -12.76 -8.68
CA ARG A 449 25.59 -13.31 -7.44
C ARG A 449 24.65 -14.34 -6.82
N ASN A 450 25.24 -15.39 -6.25
CA ASN A 450 24.52 -16.45 -5.53
C ASN A 450 24.15 -16.01 -4.09
N ILE A 451 23.42 -14.91 -3.96
CA ILE A 451 22.91 -14.36 -2.68
C ILE A 451 21.41 -14.62 -2.49
N ILE A 452 20.69 -14.78 -3.61
CA ILE A 452 19.29 -15.15 -3.68
C ILE A 452 19.24 -16.51 -4.38
N ARG A 453 18.48 -17.44 -3.79
CA ARG A 453 18.28 -18.78 -4.32
C ARG A 453 16.79 -19.02 -4.45
N GLU A 454 16.36 -19.32 -5.67
CA GLU A 454 14.96 -19.50 -6.01
C GLU A 454 14.74 -20.88 -6.62
N THR A 455 13.52 -21.38 -6.47
CA THR A 455 13.05 -22.59 -7.14
C THR A 455 11.56 -22.46 -7.39
N THR A 456 11.03 -23.25 -8.32
CA THR A 456 9.59 -23.29 -8.55
C THR A 456 8.92 -24.30 -7.62
N LEU A 457 7.65 -24.10 -7.28
CA LEU A 457 6.89 -25.11 -6.53
C LEU A 457 6.89 -26.47 -7.24
N LYS A 458 6.86 -26.47 -8.58
CA LYS A 458 6.90 -27.69 -9.39
C LYS A 458 8.18 -28.50 -9.16
N ASP A 459 9.32 -27.83 -9.00
CA ASP A 459 10.60 -28.51 -8.79
C ASP A 459 10.84 -28.81 -7.32
N TYR A 460 10.40 -27.95 -6.40
CA TYR A 460 10.35 -28.23 -4.96
C TYR A 460 9.55 -29.51 -4.64
N LEU A 461 8.40 -29.71 -5.29
CA LEU A 461 7.58 -30.92 -5.09
C LEU A 461 8.27 -32.22 -5.56
N LYS A 462 9.26 -32.12 -6.45
CA LYS A 462 10.06 -33.27 -6.88
C LYS A 462 11.27 -33.46 -5.98
N ASP A 463 11.91 -32.37 -5.59
CA ASP A 463 13.08 -32.33 -4.73
C ASP A 463 13.00 -31.12 -3.78
N PRO A 464 12.75 -31.34 -2.46
CA PRO A 464 12.74 -30.26 -1.48
C PRO A 464 14.07 -29.50 -1.36
N ALA A 465 15.18 -30.06 -1.86
CA ALA A 465 16.47 -29.39 -1.94
C ALA A 465 16.68 -28.62 -3.25
N ALA A 466 15.71 -28.56 -4.16
CA ALA A 466 15.79 -27.81 -5.40
C ALA A 466 16.12 -26.33 -5.13
N GLY A 467 17.14 -25.81 -5.82
CA GLY A 467 17.61 -24.43 -5.63
C GLY A 467 18.36 -24.19 -4.31
N SER A 468 18.46 -25.16 -3.40
CA SER A 468 19.10 -24.96 -2.09
C SER A 468 20.60 -24.71 -2.18
N GLY A 469 21.25 -25.07 -3.30
CA GLY A 469 22.70 -24.99 -3.47
C GLY A 469 23.50 -25.96 -2.59
N ASN A 470 22.84 -26.84 -1.83
CA ASN A 470 23.47 -27.83 -0.94
C ASN A 470 23.94 -29.09 -1.68
N HIS A 471 24.46 -28.95 -2.90
CA HIS A 471 24.84 -30.11 -3.73
C HIS A 471 26.24 -30.67 -3.41
N HIS A 472 27.09 -29.91 -2.69
CA HIS A 472 28.43 -30.36 -2.30
C HIS A 472 28.76 -30.00 -0.84
N LYS A 473 28.95 -31.02 0.00
CA LYS A 473 29.56 -30.85 1.33
C LYS A 473 31.06 -30.63 1.12
N HIS A 474 31.50 -29.38 1.02
CA HIS A 474 32.92 -29.08 1.06
C HIS A 474 33.44 -29.31 2.47
N LYS A 475 34.59 -30.00 2.59
CA LYS A 475 35.29 -30.09 3.86
C LYS A 475 35.80 -28.69 4.18
N VAL A 476 35.21 -28.05 5.19
CA VAL A 476 35.71 -26.79 5.73
C VAL A 476 36.98 -27.12 6.51
N TYR A 477 38.11 -26.63 6.03
CA TYR A 477 39.38 -26.74 6.74
C TYR A 477 39.53 -25.54 7.64
N ASP A 478 39.60 -25.80 8.94
CA ASP A 478 39.89 -24.78 9.94
C ASP A 478 41.30 -24.99 10.48
N LEU A 479 42.15 -23.96 10.35
CA LEU A 479 43.51 -23.96 10.85
C LEU A 479 43.56 -23.79 12.38
N TRP A 480 42.47 -23.34 13.00
CA TRP A 480 42.34 -23.03 14.42
C TRP A 480 41.71 -24.23 15.15
N THR A 481 42.42 -25.35 15.18
CA THR A 481 41.90 -26.63 15.70
C THR A 481 41.73 -26.68 17.23
N THR A 482 42.06 -25.60 17.95
CA THR A 482 42.18 -25.60 19.42
C THR A 482 41.22 -24.68 20.17
N ASP A 483 40.45 -23.83 19.50
CA ASP A 483 39.51 -22.90 20.15
C ASP A 483 38.06 -23.11 19.68
N LYS A 484 37.61 -24.38 19.61
CA LYS A 484 36.17 -24.61 19.63
C LYS A 484 35.68 -24.27 21.02
N HIS A 485 35.38 -22.99 21.25
CA HIS A 485 34.78 -22.52 22.48
C HIS A 485 33.60 -23.44 22.82
N GLU A 486 33.64 -24.02 24.01
CA GLU A 486 32.57 -24.88 24.48
C GLU A 486 31.30 -24.03 24.56
N MET A 487 30.35 -24.31 23.67
CA MET A 487 29.05 -23.64 23.68
C MET A 487 28.20 -24.26 24.80
N VAL A 488 28.47 -23.84 26.03
CA VAL A 488 27.71 -24.28 27.20
C VAL A 488 26.36 -23.55 27.22
N GLY A 489 25.27 -24.31 27.18
CA GLY A 489 23.91 -23.77 27.22
C GLY A 489 23.20 -23.78 25.86
N ASN A 490 22.47 -22.70 25.55
CA ASN A 490 21.65 -22.60 24.35
C ASN A 490 22.45 -22.08 23.15
N ASN A 491 22.27 -22.73 22.00
CA ASN A 491 22.73 -22.23 20.71
C ASN A 491 21.63 -21.39 20.08
N TRP A 492 21.80 -20.07 20.06
CA TRP A 492 20.84 -19.14 19.46
C TRP A 492 21.01 -19.10 17.94
N VAL A 493 19.92 -19.34 17.21
CA VAL A 493 19.89 -19.29 15.75
C VAL A 493 18.67 -18.49 15.30
N MET A 494 18.82 -17.75 14.21
CA MET A 494 17.73 -17.08 13.52
C MET A 494 17.55 -17.68 12.13
N ALA A 495 16.31 -18.05 11.79
CA ALA A 495 15.94 -18.52 10.46
C ALA A 495 14.88 -17.57 9.89
N ILE A 496 15.10 -17.08 8.66
CA ILE A 496 14.22 -16.14 7.99
C ILE A 496 13.57 -16.85 6.79
N ASP A 497 12.24 -16.96 6.80
CA ASP A 497 11.47 -17.47 5.67
C ASP A 497 11.25 -16.33 4.66
N LEU A 498 12.00 -16.36 3.55
CA LEU A 498 11.88 -15.35 2.49
C LEU A 498 10.52 -15.39 1.77
N ASN A 499 9.78 -16.50 1.81
CA ASN A 499 8.42 -16.54 1.24
C ASN A 499 7.41 -15.75 2.10
N ALA A 500 7.67 -15.65 3.41
CA ALA A 500 6.83 -14.91 4.35
C ALA A 500 7.26 -13.43 4.45
N CYS A 501 8.49 -13.11 4.07
CA CYS A 501 8.99 -11.74 4.06
C CYS A 501 8.37 -10.93 2.92
N THR A 502 7.38 -10.10 3.24
CA THR A 502 6.75 -9.22 2.24
C THR A 502 7.57 -7.98 1.93
N GLY A 503 8.53 -7.63 2.79
CA GLY A 503 9.28 -6.38 2.71
C GLY A 503 8.64 -5.19 3.43
N CYS A 504 7.63 -5.40 4.28
CA CYS A 504 6.83 -4.33 4.91
C CYS A 504 7.58 -3.31 5.79
N GLY A 505 8.83 -3.58 6.19
CA GLY A 505 9.64 -2.65 6.99
C GLY A 505 9.32 -2.62 8.49
N SER A 506 8.25 -3.27 8.96
CA SER A 506 7.87 -3.25 10.38
C SER A 506 8.98 -3.77 11.32
N CYS A 507 9.78 -4.75 10.87
CA CYS A 507 10.91 -5.27 11.62
C CYS A 507 12.06 -4.25 11.78
N ILE A 508 12.22 -3.32 10.84
CA ILE A 508 13.19 -2.22 10.92
C ILE A 508 12.76 -1.27 12.04
N VAL A 509 11.52 -0.79 11.99
CA VAL A 509 10.99 0.14 13.01
C VAL A 509 11.01 -0.50 14.40
N ALA A 510 10.60 -1.77 14.52
CA ALA A 510 10.65 -2.49 15.79
C ALA A 510 12.08 -2.59 16.35
N CYS A 511 13.06 -2.91 15.49
CA CYS A 511 14.46 -2.95 15.90
C CYS A 511 14.95 -1.57 16.37
N ASN A 512 14.58 -0.50 15.65
CA ASN A 512 14.99 0.86 16.00
C ASN A 512 14.40 1.33 17.32
N VAL A 513 13.10 1.08 17.55
CA VAL A 513 12.42 1.45 18.79
C VAL A 513 12.99 0.67 19.98
N GLU A 514 13.11 -0.66 19.85
CA GLU A 514 13.61 -1.51 20.95
C GLU A 514 15.06 -1.18 21.33
N ASN A 515 15.91 -0.89 20.34
CA ASN A 515 17.33 -0.67 20.56
C ASN A 515 17.73 0.82 20.67
N ASN A 516 16.75 1.73 20.76
CA ASN A 516 16.96 3.17 20.85
C ASN A 516 17.88 3.71 19.72
N ILE A 517 17.71 3.20 18.51
CA ILE A 517 18.50 3.62 17.35
C ILE A 517 18.06 5.04 16.96
N PRO A 518 19.00 5.99 16.85
CA PRO A 518 18.64 7.39 16.58
C PRO A 518 18.13 7.56 15.15
N VAL A 519 17.19 8.48 14.97
CA VAL A 519 16.70 8.85 13.65
C VAL A 519 17.71 9.75 12.94
N VAL A 520 18.00 9.46 11.67
CA VAL A 520 18.91 10.25 10.82
C VAL A 520 18.11 11.06 9.79
N GLY A 521 18.45 12.34 9.66
CA GLY A 521 17.79 13.25 8.70
C GLY A 521 18.18 13.01 7.25
N LYS A 522 17.35 13.51 6.32
CA LYS A 522 17.47 13.39 4.85
C LYS A 522 18.90 13.55 4.31
N ASP A 523 19.59 14.61 4.74
CA ASP A 523 20.93 14.95 4.22
C ASP A 523 22.01 13.91 4.57
N GLU A 524 21.92 13.29 5.75
CA GLU A 524 22.89 12.29 6.19
C GLU A 524 22.52 10.90 5.66
N VAL A 525 21.23 10.57 5.50
CA VAL A 525 20.80 9.36 4.79
C VAL A 525 21.26 9.40 3.33
N ARG A 526 21.14 10.55 2.65
CA ARG A 526 21.67 10.73 1.29
C ARG A 526 23.18 10.47 1.20
N LYS A 527 23.93 10.72 2.28
CA LYS A 527 25.37 10.40 2.42
C LYS A 527 25.65 8.96 2.86
N ARG A 528 24.63 8.09 2.91
CA ARG A 528 24.70 6.67 3.28
C ARG A 528 25.10 6.46 4.75
N ARG A 529 24.47 7.23 5.63
CA ARG A 529 24.70 7.22 7.08
C ARG A 529 23.41 6.97 7.85
N GLU A 530 22.44 6.31 7.22
CA GLU A 530 21.24 5.82 7.90
C GLU A 530 21.63 4.85 9.03
N MET A 531 20.89 4.91 10.13
CA MET A 531 21.13 4.06 11.29
C MET A 531 20.03 3.01 11.37
N HIS A 532 20.21 1.90 10.63
CA HIS A 532 19.33 0.73 10.68
C HIS A 532 20.19 -0.52 10.93
N TRP A 533 20.02 -1.21 12.07
CA TRP A 533 20.78 -2.44 12.37
C TRP A 533 20.31 -3.65 11.56
N LEU A 534 19.02 -3.66 11.21
CA LEU A 534 18.41 -4.56 10.25
C LEU A 534 17.93 -3.73 9.07
N ARG A 535 18.22 -4.18 7.86
CA ARG A 535 17.66 -3.60 6.63
C ARG A 535 16.93 -4.66 5.82
N ILE A 536 16.08 -4.23 4.91
CA ILE A 536 15.45 -5.11 3.92
C ILE A 536 15.97 -4.68 2.57
N ASP A 537 16.83 -5.49 1.96
CA ASP A 537 17.30 -5.28 0.60
C ASP A 537 16.19 -5.66 -0.39
N ARG A 538 16.13 -4.96 -1.51
CA ARG A 538 15.25 -5.30 -2.64
C ARG A 538 16.06 -5.48 -3.90
N TYR A 539 15.88 -6.61 -4.58
CA TYR A 539 16.56 -6.91 -5.83
C TYR A 539 15.58 -7.11 -6.98
N TYR A 540 15.91 -6.55 -8.14
CA TYR A 540 15.18 -6.71 -9.40
C TYR A 540 15.90 -7.71 -10.31
N SER A 541 15.11 -8.49 -11.04
CA SER A 541 15.55 -9.26 -12.19
C SER A 541 14.53 -9.14 -13.33
N TYR A 542 14.99 -9.29 -14.57
CA TYR A 542 14.17 -9.11 -15.76
C TYR A 542 13.98 -10.43 -16.50
N ASN A 543 12.81 -11.03 -16.38
CA ASN A 543 12.53 -12.33 -16.98
C ASN A 543 12.41 -12.21 -18.50
N GLN A 544 13.21 -12.99 -19.23
CA GLN A 544 13.16 -13.03 -20.69
C GLN A 544 12.36 -14.25 -21.19
N GLU A 545 11.66 -14.06 -22.31
CA GLU A 545 11.04 -15.19 -23.02
C GLU A 545 12.11 -16.20 -23.46
N PRO A 546 11.84 -17.51 -23.41
CA PRO A 546 12.79 -18.52 -23.88
C PRO A 546 13.11 -18.34 -25.37
N THR A 547 14.32 -17.90 -25.70
CA THR A 547 14.80 -17.93 -27.09
C THR A 547 15.28 -19.32 -27.48
N ALA A 548 15.10 -19.72 -28.75
CA ALA A 548 15.54 -21.02 -29.29
C ALA A 548 17.05 -21.30 -29.19
N HIS A 549 17.85 -20.30 -28.78
CA HIS A 549 19.29 -20.36 -28.56
C HIS A 549 19.70 -20.03 -27.12
N ALA A 550 18.81 -20.17 -26.15
CA ALA A 550 19.20 -20.16 -24.74
C ALA A 550 20.01 -21.44 -24.46
N GLU A 551 21.29 -21.43 -24.84
CA GLU A 551 22.26 -22.38 -24.31
C GLU A 551 22.15 -22.31 -22.79
N ALA A 552 21.95 -23.47 -22.16
CA ALA A 552 22.00 -23.61 -20.72
C ALA A 552 23.31 -22.97 -20.24
N GLY A 553 23.22 -21.75 -19.70
CA GLY A 553 24.37 -20.99 -19.25
C GLY A 553 25.22 -21.90 -18.36
N HIS A 554 26.48 -22.08 -18.76
CA HIS A 554 27.44 -22.98 -18.13
C HIS A 554 27.32 -22.98 -16.60
N GLY A 555 26.72 -24.03 -16.03
CA GLY A 555 26.71 -24.29 -14.58
C GLY A 555 26.23 -23.15 -13.68
N GLY A 556 25.39 -22.24 -14.19
CA GLY A 556 24.87 -21.10 -13.45
C GLY A 556 23.80 -21.53 -12.45
N HIS A 557 23.77 -20.87 -11.29
CA HIS A 557 22.88 -21.12 -10.15
C HIS A 557 21.38 -20.85 -10.40
N ASP A 558 21.01 -20.55 -11.66
CA ASP A 558 19.65 -20.38 -12.15
C ASP A 558 19.13 -21.70 -12.70
N ALA A 559 18.68 -22.59 -11.81
CA ALA A 559 17.92 -23.76 -12.22
C ALA A 559 16.54 -23.32 -12.74
N GLY A 560 16.48 -22.84 -13.99
CA GLY A 560 15.26 -22.60 -14.75
C GLY A 560 14.82 -21.14 -14.98
N SER A 561 15.65 -20.14 -14.67
CA SER A 561 15.33 -18.73 -14.94
C SER A 561 16.17 -18.17 -16.10
N ASN A 562 15.51 -17.55 -17.10
CA ASN A 562 16.17 -16.73 -18.13
C ASN A 562 16.25 -15.27 -17.65
N ALA A 563 16.47 -15.05 -16.35
CA ALA A 563 16.40 -13.74 -15.74
C ALA A 563 17.69 -12.96 -16.00
N VAL A 564 17.56 -11.76 -16.58
CA VAL A 564 18.68 -10.83 -16.74
C VAL A 564 18.86 -10.06 -15.44
N THR A 565 20.07 -10.13 -14.89
CA THR A 565 20.42 -9.51 -13.61
C THR A 565 21.57 -8.53 -13.76
N LYS A 566 22.57 -8.78 -14.60
CA LYS A 566 23.72 -7.86 -14.69
C LYS A 566 23.32 -6.50 -15.28
N GLU A 567 23.68 -5.41 -14.62
CA GLU A 567 23.36 -4.03 -15.02
C GLU A 567 23.78 -3.70 -16.45
N LYS A 568 24.94 -4.24 -16.90
CA LYS A 568 25.40 -4.09 -18.29
C LYS A 568 24.45 -4.71 -19.30
N GLU A 569 23.86 -5.85 -18.98
CA GLU A 569 22.89 -6.53 -19.84
C GLU A 569 21.53 -5.82 -19.77
N ILE A 570 21.12 -5.37 -18.56
CA ILE A 570 19.89 -4.58 -18.33
C ILE A 570 19.89 -3.29 -19.17
N ALA A 571 21.02 -2.60 -19.27
CA ALA A 571 21.15 -1.36 -20.05
C ALA A 571 20.82 -1.52 -21.55
N HIS A 572 20.85 -2.75 -22.07
CA HIS A 572 20.55 -3.08 -23.46
C HIS A 572 19.14 -3.65 -23.66
N LEU A 573 18.33 -3.75 -22.60
CA LEU A 573 16.96 -4.25 -22.72
C LEU A 573 16.06 -3.22 -23.40
N GLU A 574 15.25 -3.70 -24.33
CA GLU A 574 14.17 -2.93 -24.95
C GLU A 574 12.96 -2.79 -24.02
N GLU A 575 12.07 -1.86 -24.32
CA GLU A 575 10.87 -1.55 -23.52
C GLU A 575 10.07 -2.80 -23.11
N ASN A 576 9.75 -3.66 -24.07
CA ASN A 576 8.98 -4.88 -23.84
C ASN A 576 9.70 -5.89 -22.94
N GLN A 577 11.03 -5.90 -22.94
CA GLN A 577 11.86 -6.77 -22.11
C GLN A 577 12.01 -6.23 -20.67
N MET A 578 11.83 -4.91 -20.48
CA MET A 578 11.88 -4.26 -19.17
C MET A 578 10.56 -4.37 -18.38
N ASN A 579 9.48 -4.81 -19.02
CA ASN A 579 8.14 -4.85 -18.40
C ASN A 579 7.89 -6.10 -17.53
N ASN A 580 8.69 -7.16 -17.67
CA ASN A 580 8.58 -8.39 -16.90
C ASN A 580 9.63 -8.44 -15.78
N VAL A 581 9.34 -7.72 -14.70
CA VAL A 581 10.24 -7.57 -13.55
C VAL A 581 9.83 -8.51 -12.43
N SER A 582 10.79 -9.32 -11.96
CA SER A 582 10.70 -10.05 -10.70
C SER A 582 11.40 -9.28 -9.59
N VAL A 583 10.92 -9.44 -8.36
CA VAL A 583 11.43 -8.72 -7.19
C VAL A 583 11.62 -9.69 -6.03
N VAL A 584 12.73 -9.56 -5.33
CA VAL A 584 12.99 -10.32 -4.09
C VAL A 584 13.33 -9.35 -2.96
N HIS A 585 12.73 -9.57 -1.80
CA HIS A 585 13.05 -8.86 -0.55
C HIS A 585 13.89 -9.76 0.35
N GLN A 586 15.00 -9.24 0.87
CA GLN A 586 15.92 -9.99 1.72
C GLN A 586 16.25 -9.18 2.99
N PRO A 587 15.77 -9.59 4.17
CA PRO A 587 16.19 -9.00 5.44
C PRO A 587 17.67 -9.33 5.71
N MET A 588 18.45 -8.31 6.04
CA MET A 588 19.89 -8.38 6.27
C MET A 588 20.26 -7.70 7.59
N MET A 589 20.97 -8.44 8.45
CA MET A 589 21.51 -7.98 9.74
C MET A 589 22.89 -8.59 9.98
N CYS A 590 23.52 -8.29 11.12
CA CYS A 590 24.73 -8.98 11.55
C CYS A 590 24.43 -10.47 11.82
N GLN A 591 25.10 -11.37 11.11
CA GLN A 591 25.00 -12.82 11.27
C GLN A 591 26.15 -13.26 12.20
N HIS A 592 25.83 -13.84 13.35
CA HIS A 592 26.78 -14.22 14.40
C HIS A 592 26.98 -15.73 14.48
#